data_AF-A0A1I0LLP1-F1
#
_entry.id   AF-A0A1I0LLP1-F1
#
_cell.length_a   1.000
_cell.length_b   1.000
_cell.length_c   1.000
_cell.angle_alpha   90.00
_cell.angle_beta   90.00
_cell.angle_gamma   90.00
#
_symmetry.space_group_name_H-M   'P 1'
#
loop_
_entity.id
_entity.type
_entity.pdbx_description
1 polymer ?
#
loop_
_entity_poly.entity_id
_entity_poly.type
_entity_poly.pdbx_seq_one_letter_code
_entity_poly.pdbx_strand_id
1 'polypeptide(L)'
;MPSPKPKTVQTMKPETAAKKLGVLLSATPAEFQAGPVSRDELNALQAKPPAWLADLRRNGPHPKQVVAAKLGVSISGLARSGITQPLTTAEIDEIKAENPAWLEHERSVQAEARKEALRLKQQRAQEG
;
A
#
# COMPACT_ATOMS: atom_id res chain seq x y z
N MET A 1 20.73 28.22 29.38
CA MET A 1 19.81 28.23 28.23
C MET A 1 20.32 27.21 27.21
N PRO A 2 19.79 25.98 27.18
CA PRO A 2 20.19 25.00 26.17
C PRO A 2 19.63 25.44 24.81
N SER A 3 20.51 25.69 23.85
CA SER A 3 20.14 26.00 22.46
C SER A 3 19.27 24.87 21.88
N PRO A 4 18.17 25.17 21.17
CA PRO A 4 17.39 24.13 20.51
C PRO A 4 18.25 23.48 19.42
N LYS A 5 18.49 22.18 19.53
CA LYS A 5 19.20 21.40 18.51
C LYS A 5 18.48 21.60 17.16
N PRO A 6 19.21 21.85 16.05
CA PRO A 6 18.59 21.96 14.74
C PRO A 6 17.88 20.63 14.42
N LYS A 7 16.59 20.70 14.10
CA LYS A 7 15.82 19.54 13.67
C LYS A 7 16.44 19.04 12.36
N THR A 8 17.10 17.89 12.40
CA THR A 8 17.59 17.24 11.19
C THR A 8 16.39 16.90 10.32
N VAL A 9 16.34 17.46 9.11
CA VAL A 9 15.29 17.13 8.14
C VAL A 9 15.51 15.68 7.74
N GLN A 10 14.68 14.78 8.28
CA GLN A 10 14.70 13.38 7.88
C GLN A 10 14.10 13.26 6.49
N THR A 11 14.97 13.02 5.52
CA THR A 11 14.59 12.71 4.14
C THR A 11 14.55 11.19 3.94
N MET A 12 13.71 10.75 3.01
CA MET A 12 13.62 9.35 2.60
C MET A 12 13.67 9.23 1.08
N LYS A 13 14.07 8.05 0.62
CA LYS A 13 14.11 7.77 -0.82
C LYS A 13 12.70 7.85 -1.44
N PRO A 14 12.55 8.32 -2.69
CA PRO A 14 11.28 8.37 -3.41
C PRO A 14 10.50 7.04 -3.39
N GLU A 15 11.19 5.90 -3.48
CA GLU A 15 10.56 4.57 -3.43
C GLU A 15 9.85 4.35 -2.09
N THR A 16 10.46 4.81 -1.00
CA THR A 16 9.91 4.68 0.35
C THR A 16 8.73 5.64 0.54
N ALA A 17 8.82 6.85 0.00
CA ALA A 17 7.73 7.82 0.01
C ALA A 17 6.53 7.33 -0.80
N ALA A 18 6.74 6.86 -2.04
CA ALA A 18 5.71 6.26 -2.89
C ALA A 18 5.01 5.08 -2.20
N LYS A 19 5.79 4.18 -1.57
CA LYS A 19 5.25 3.06 -0.79
C LYS A 19 4.38 3.52 0.38
N LYS A 20 4.78 4.58 1.09
CA LYS A 20 3.97 5.19 2.17
C LYS A 20 2.74 5.93 1.65
N LEU A 21 2.77 6.44 0.43
CA LEU A 21 1.64 7.08 -0.23
C LEU A 21 0.67 6.07 -0.86
N GLY A 22 1.08 4.80 -0.99
CA GLY A 22 0.28 3.73 -1.58
C GLY A 22 0.28 3.75 -3.11
N VAL A 23 1.29 4.34 -3.75
CA VAL A 23 1.37 4.47 -5.21
C VAL A 23 2.64 3.82 -5.76
N LEU A 24 2.62 3.49 -7.06
CA LEU A 24 3.77 2.98 -7.77
C LEU A 24 4.70 4.13 -8.16
N LEU A 25 5.99 4.09 -7.77
CA LEU A 25 6.93 5.18 -8.05
C LEU A 25 7.06 5.48 -9.55
N SER A 26 7.12 4.44 -10.40
CA SER A 26 7.26 4.62 -11.85
C SER A 26 6.08 5.32 -12.52
N ALA A 27 4.93 5.41 -11.84
CA ALA A 27 3.74 6.13 -12.31
C ALA A 27 3.64 7.55 -11.75
N THR A 28 4.56 7.96 -10.86
CA THR A 28 4.59 9.33 -10.30
C THR A 28 5.31 10.30 -11.23
N PRO A 29 5.07 11.63 -11.11
CA PRO A 29 5.80 12.64 -11.89
C PRO A 29 7.31 12.60 -11.67
N ALA A 30 8.09 13.01 -12.69
CA ALA A 30 9.56 12.97 -12.65
C ALA A 30 10.15 13.79 -11.49
N GLU A 31 9.49 14.87 -11.11
CA GLU A 31 9.88 15.73 -9.99
C GLU A 31 9.85 14.96 -8.65
N PHE A 32 8.87 14.08 -8.49
CA PHE A 32 8.77 13.21 -7.31
C PHE A 32 9.79 12.07 -7.35
N GLN A 33 10.15 11.58 -8.54
CA GLN A 33 11.14 10.52 -8.71
C GLN A 33 12.59 11.00 -8.52
N ALA A 34 12.88 12.26 -8.87
CA ALA A 34 14.24 12.79 -8.93
C ALA A 34 14.83 13.22 -7.57
N GLY A 35 13.98 13.58 -6.60
CA GLY A 35 14.41 14.24 -5.36
C GLY A 35 14.09 13.45 -4.08
N PRO A 36 14.97 13.47 -3.06
CA PRO A 36 14.65 12.88 -1.76
C PRO A 36 13.44 13.59 -1.13
N VAL A 37 12.48 12.81 -0.61
CA VAL A 37 11.22 13.34 -0.06
C VAL A 37 11.37 13.54 1.44
N SER A 38 11.07 14.74 1.93
CA SER A 38 11.10 15.01 3.38
C SER A 38 9.88 14.42 4.09
N ARG A 39 9.98 14.19 5.41
CA ARG A 39 8.82 13.78 6.21
C ARG A 39 7.68 14.81 6.13
N ASP A 40 8.00 16.09 6.12
CA ASP A 40 7.01 17.18 6.05
C ASP A 40 6.32 17.23 4.70
N GLU A 41 7.08 17.06 3.61
CA GLU A 41 6.53 16.96 2.26
C GLU A 41 5.61 15.74 2.10
N LEU A 42 6.03 14.57 2.60
CA LEU A 42 5.18 13.38 2.61
C LEU A 42 3.87 13.64 3.37
N ASN A 43 3.93 14.29 4.52
CA ASN A 43 2.74 14.64 5.29
C ASN A 43 1.85 15.65 4.54
N ALA A 44 2.45 16.63 3.85
CA ALA A 44 1.72 17.59 3.02
C ALA A 44 1.00 16.90 1.87
N LEU A 45 1.67 15.97 1.16
CA LEU A 45 1.06 15.15 0.10
C LEU A 45 -0.06 14.25 0.63
N GLN A 46 0.04 13.77 1.86
CA GLN A 46 -1.02 13.00 2.51
C GLN A 46 -2.21 13.89 2.90
N ALA A 47 -1.96 15.07 3.46
CA ALA A 47 -2.98 15.98 3.96
C ALA A 47 -3.72 16.70 2.82
N LYS A 48 -3.01 17.08 1.76
CA LYS A 48 -3.53 17.78 0.59
C LYS A 48 -3.05 17.07 -0.68
N PRO A 49 -3.66 15.92 -1.02
CA PRO A 49 -3.22 15.14 -2.18
C PRO A 49 -3.44 15.93 -3.47
N PRO A 50 -2.39 16.14 -4.29
CA PRO A 50 -2.53 16.75 -5.61
C PRO A 50 -3.33 15.85 -6.55
N ALA A 51 -3.80 16.41 -7.66
CA ALA A 51 -4.66 15.71 -8.63
C ALA A 51 -4.03 14.40 -9.14
N TRP A 52 -2.74 14.41 -9.50
CA TRP A 52 -2.03 13.20 -9.95
C TRP A 52 -2.01 12.10 -8.88
N LEU A 53 -1.86 12.45 -7.60
CA LEU A 53 -1.82 11.48 -6.51
C LEU A 53 -3.22 10.89 -6.24
N ALA A 54 -4.24 11.74 -6.31
CA ALA A 54 -5.63 11.31 -6.20
C ALA A 54 -6.03 10.37 -7.35
N ASP A 55 -5.60 10.69 -8.57
CA ASP A 55 -5.84 9.86 -9.75
C ASP A 55 -5.15 8.50 -9.65
N LEU A 56 -3.85 8.45 -9.32
CA LEU A 56 -3.12 7.20 -9.12
C LEU A 56 -3.75 6.31 -8.03
N ARG A 57 -4.24 6.91 -6.93
CA ARG A 57 -4.94 6.15 -5.88
C ARG A 57 -6.29 5.60 -6.33
N ARG A 58 -6.97 6.30 -7.23
CA ARG A 58 -8.28 5.90 -7.75
C ARG A 58 -8.16 4.85 -8.85
N ASN A 59 -7.28 5.08 -9.81
CA ASN A 59 -7.22 4.36 -11.08
C ASN A 59 -6.02 3.41 -11.18
N GLY A 60 -4.94 3.69 -10.44
CA GLY A 60 -3.70 2.93 -10.53
C GLY A 60 -2.79 3.47 -11.63
N PRO A 61 -1.71 2.75 -11.99
CA PRO A 61 -1.40 1.38 -11.59
C PRO A 61 -1.11 1.23 -10.08
N HIS A 62 -1.76 0.27 -9.44
CA HIS A 62 -1.65 0.01 -8.01
C HIS A 62 -0.47 -0.91 -7.72
N PRO A 63 0.36 -0.62 -6.70
CA PRO A 63 1.40 -1.55 -6.28
C PRO A 63 0.77 -2.84 -5.71
N LYS A 64 1.50 -3.95 -5.75
CA LYS A 64 1.05 -5.28 -5.27
C LYS A 64 0.36 -5.30 -3.91
N GLN A 65 0.78 -4.42 -3.01
CA GLN A 65 0.19 -4.24 -1.67
C GLN A 65 -1.26 -3.79 -1.76
N VAL A 66 -1.53 -2.79 -2.61
CA VAL A 66 -2.86 -2.23 -2.82
C VAL A 66 -3.71 -3.18 -3.66
N VAL A 67 -3.12 -3.85 -4.65
CA VAL A 67 -3.79 -4.90 -5.44
C VAL A 67 -4.30 -6.02 -4.53
N ALA A 68 -3.42 -6.59 -3.68
CA ALA A 68 -3.79 -7.65 -2.75
C ALA A 68 -4.90 -7.20 -1.78
N ALA A 69 -4.79 -5.98 -1.25
CA ALA A 69 -5.82 -5.40 -0.39
C ALA A 69 -7.17 -5.24 -1.10
N LYS A 70 -7.18 -4.72 -2.35
CA LYS A 70 -8.40 -4.55 -3.15
C LYS A 70 -9.04 -5.89 -3.55
N LEU A 71 -8.24 -6.93 -3.76
CA LEU A 71 -8.72 -8.28 -4.05
C LEU A 71 -9.12 -9.05 -2.79
N GLY A 72 -8.73 -8.59 -1.60
CA GLY A 72 -9.04 -9.24 -0.32
C GLY A 72 -8.17 -10.45 0.00
N VAL A 73 -7.00 -10.57 -0.62
CA VAL A 73 -6.06 -11.68 -0.49
C VAL A 73 -4.75 -11.24 0.19
N SER A 74 -3.90 -12.20 0.55
CA SER A 74 -2.53 -11.88 0.99
C SER A 74 -1.62 -11.55 -0.21
N ILE A 75 -0.52 -10.84 0.02
CA ILE A 75 0.50 -10.57 -1.02
C ILE A 75 1.08 -11.90 -1.56
N SER A 76 1.27 -12.87 -0.66
CA SER A 76 1.77 -14.20 -1.05
C SER A 76 0.74 -14.97 -1.87
N GLY A 77 -0.54 -14.84 -1.56
CA GLY A 77 -1.64 -15.41 -2.35
C GLY A 77 -1.73 -14.79 -3.74
N LEU A 78 -1.56 -13.47 -3.83
CA LEU A 78 -1.46 -12.77 -5.11
C LEU A 78 -0.25 -13.26 -5.93
N ALA A 79 0.90 -13.48 -5.30
CA ALA A 79 2.07 -14.01 -6.01
C ALA A 79 1.86 -15.44 -6.51
N ARG A 80 1.12 -16.29 -5.76
CA ARG A 80 0.77 -17.66 -6.17
C ARG A 80 -0.14 -17.71 -7.39
N SER A 81 -0.99 -16.70 -7.59
CA SER A 81 -1.81 -16.58 -8.80
C SER A 81 -1.03 -16.11 -10.03
N GLY A 82 0.27 -15.85 -9.89
CA GLY A 82 1.14 -15.34 -10.96
C GLY A 82 1.09 -13.81 -11.12
N ILE A 83 0.24 -13.11 -10.35
CA ILE A 83 0.13 -11.65 -10.42
C ILE A 83 1.29 -11.02 -9.63
N THR A 84 2.32 -10.59 -10.36
CA THR A 84 3.50 -9.93 -9.79
C THR A 84 3.63 -8.46 -10.20
N GLN A 85 2.90 -8.07 -11.25
CA GLN A 85 2.90 -6.72 -11.80
C GLN A 85 1.86 -5.82 -11.13
N PRO A 86 2.05 -4.49 -11.17
CA PRO A 86 1.02 -3.52 -10.80
C PRO A 86 -0.23 -3.70 -11.65
N LEU A 87 -1.41 -3.51 -11.06
CA LEU A 87 -2.70 -3.56 -11.76
C LEU A 87 -3.47 -2.26 -11.58
N THR A 88 -4.20 -1.84 -12.60
CA THR A 88 -5.17 -0.75 -12.55
C THR A 88 -6.45 -1.18 -11.82
N THR A 89 -7.28 -0.22 -11.46
CA THR A 89 -8.59 -0.53 -10.88
C THR A 89 -9.47 -1.32 -11.85
N ALA A 90 -9.40 -1.03 -13.15
CA ALA A 90 -10.16 -1.74 -14.18
C ALA A 90 -9.81 -3.22 -14.23
N GLU A 91 -8.51 -3.57 -14.31
CA GLU A 91 -8.04 -4.96 -14.30
C GLU A 91 -8.39 -5.70 -13.00
N ILE A 92 -8.32 -4.99 -11.86
CA ILE A 92 -8.75 -5.56 -10.57
C ILE A 92 -10.24 -5.88 -10.57
N ASP A 93 -11.06 -4.99 -11.12
CA ASP A 93 -12.51 -5.16 -11.15
C ASP A 93 -12.93 -6.25 -12.14
N GLU A 94 -12.19 -6.42 -13.23
CA GLU A 94 -12.32 -7.56 -14.15
C GLU A 94 -12.04 -8.88 -13.44
N ILE A 95 -10.91 -9.01 -12.73
CA ILE A 95 -10.58 -10.21 -11.94
C ILE A 95 -11.66 -10.51 -10.88
N LYS A 96 -12.21 -9.48 -10.24
CA LYS A 96 -13.31 -9.66 -9.26
C LYS A 96 -14.60 -10.13 -9.93
N ALA A 97 -14.88 -9.67 -11.14
CA ALA A 97 -16.08 -10.04 -11.89
C ALA A 97 -15.98 -11.47 -12.42
N GLU A 98 -14.82 -11.86 -12.94
CA GLU A 98 -14.53 -13.24 -13.34
C GLU A 98 -14.55 -14.20 -12.15
N ASN A 99 -14.18 -13.71 -10.97
CA ASN A 99 -14.14 -14.45 -9.71
C ASN A 99 -13.52 -15.85 -9.86
N PRO A 100 -12.25 -15.93 -10.33
CA PRO A 100 -11.61 -17.21 -10.60
C PRO A 100 -11.42 -18.03 -9.32
N ALA A 101 -11.35 -19.36 -9.44
CA ALA A 101 -11.25 -20.27 -8.30
C ALA A 101 -10.08 -19.97 -7.34
N TRP A 102 -8.94 -19.49 -7.87
CA TRP A 102 -7.82 -19.07 -7.03
C TRP A 102 -8.16 -17.87 -6.14
N LEU A 103 -8.98 -16.92 -6.63
CA LEU A 103 -9.35 -15.72 -5.88
C LEU A 103 -10.27 -16.09 -4.71
N GLU A 104 -11.24 -16.98 -4.94
CA GLU A 104 -12.11 -17.50 -3.88
C GLU A 104 -11.31 -18.23 -2.81
N HIS A 105 -10.43 -19.12 -3.23
CA HIS A 105 -9.56 -19.88 -2.32
C HIS A 105 -8.70 -18.95 -1.46
N GLU A 106 -8.00 -18.00 -2.08
CA GLU A 106 -7.11 -17.08 -1.38
C GLU A 106 -7.86 -16.10 -0.45
N ARG A 107 -9.09 -15.71 -0.80
CA ARG A 107 -9.96 -14.92 0.08
C ARG A 107 -10.37 -15.70 1.31
N SER A 108 -10.72 -16.98 1.16
CA SER A 108 -11.05 -17.86 2.27
C SER A 108 -9.86 -18.01 3.22
N VAL A 109 -8.68 -18.33 2.69
CA VAL A 109 -7.43 -18.44 3.46
C VAL A 109 -7.13 -17.13 4.21
N GLN A 110 -7.26 -15.98 3.53
CA GLN A 110 -7.00 -14.68 4.14
C GLN A 110 -8.05 -14.29 5.19
N ALA A 111 -9.28 -14.77 5.09
CA ALA A 111 -10.31 -14.55 6.10
C ALA A 111 -10.01 -15.37 7.37
N GLU A 112 -9.65 -16.64 7.24
CA GLU A 112 -9.29 -17.50 8.38
C GLU A 112 -8.04 -17.00 9.10
N ALA A 113 -6.99 -16.63 8.35
CA ALA A 113 -5.78 -16.04 8.94
C ALA A 113 -6.07 -14.76 9.74
N ARG A 114 -7.02 -13.93 9.27
CA ARG A 114 -7.45 -12.71 10.00
C ARG A 114 -8.20 -13.03 11.29
N LYS A 115 -9.07 -14.05 11.28
CA LYS A 115 -9.78 -14.52 12.49
C LYS A 115 -8.80 -15.05 13.53
N GLU A 116 -7.84 -15.86 13.11
CA GLU A 116 -6.81 -16.42 14.00
C GLU A 116 -5.92 -15.32 14.60
N ALA A 117 -5.46 -14.37 13.78
CA ALA A 117 -4.67 -13.24 14.26
C ALA A 117 -5.43 -12.38 15.29
N LEU A 118 -6.74 -12.20 15.11
CA LEU A 118 -7.58 -11.50 16.08
C LEU A 118 -7.68 -12.26 17.41
N ARG A 119 -7.88 -13.58 17.36
CA ARG A 119 -7.92 -14.44 18.55
C ARG A 119 -6.61 -14.37 19.34
N LEU A 120 -5.47 -14.49 18.66
CA LEU A 120 -4.15 -14.39 19.29
C LEU A 120 -3.91 -13.01 19.91
N LYS A 121 -4.35 -11.93 19.24
CA LYS A 121 -4.25 -10.57 19.77
C LYS A 121 -5.08 -10.40 21.05
N GLN A 122 -6.28 -10.98 21.10
CA GLN A 122 -7.16 -10.93 22.29
C GLN A 122 -6.58 -11.72 23.46
N GLN A 123 -5.96 -12.89 23.20
CA GLN A 123 -5.27 -13.67 24.24
C GLN A 123 -4.09 -12.89 24.82
N ARG A 124 -3.22 -12.34 23.97
CA ARG A 124 -2.07 -11.53 24.43
C ARG A 124 -2.47 -10.28 25.21
N ALA A 125 -3.64 -9.70 24.91
CA ALA A 125 -4.16 -8.55 25.64
C ALA A 125 -4.78 -8.91 27.00
N GLN A 126 -5.09 -10.20 27.24
CA GLN A 126 -5.56 -10.71 28.52
C GLN A 126 -4.41 -11.22 29.40
N GLU A 127 -3.29 -11.60 28.80
CA GLU A 127 -2.09 -12.15 29.49
C GLU A 127 -1.07 -11.09 29.93
N GLY A 128 -1.25 -9.81 29.56
CA GLY A 128 -0.37 -8.70 29.94
C GLY A 128 -1.07 -7.67 30.80
#